data_AF-A0A0X3YAJ9-F1
#
_entry.id   AF-A0A0X3YAJ9-F1
#
_cell.length_a   1.000
_cell.length_b   1.000
_cell.length_c   1.000
_cell.angle_alpha   90.00
_cell.angle_beta   90.00
_cell.angle_gamma   90.00
#
_symmetry.space_group_name_H-M   'P 1'
#
loop_
_entity.id
_entity.type
_entity.pdbx_description
1 polymer ?
#
loop_
_entity_poly.entity_id
_entity_poly.type
_entity_poly.pdbx_seq_one_letter_code
_entity_poly.pdbx_strand_id
1 'polypeptide(L)'
;MNKVISLLETLGQNAALHSLDTAALQKVFNPLDMDVQVQQAILSRDHVQLEALLQVRNKVICAICPAEEPPQDVPENDDETEEKSSVAANF
;
A
#
# COMPACT_ATOMS: atom_id res chain seq x y z
N MET A 1 -13.19 2.62 21.34
CA MET A 1 -12.40 3.11 20.20
C MET A 1 -11.35 4.08 20.74
N ASN A 2 -10.09 4.02 20.29
CA ASN A 2 -9.01 4.83 20.84
C ASN A 2 -9.11 6.27 20.31
N LYS A 3 -9.23 7.26 21.21
CA LYS A 3 -9.41 8.68 20.87
C LYS A 3 -8.31 9.22 19.94
N VAL A 4 -7.06 8.77 20.15
CA VAL A 4 -5.91 9.17 19.33
C VAL A 4 -6.08 8.66 17.90
N ILE A 5 -6.51 7.41 17.74
CA ILE A 5 -6.69 6.80 16.41
C ILE A 5 -7.82 7.51 15.66
N SER A 6 -8.96 7.77 16.30
CA SER A 6 -10.09 8.48 15.67
C SER A 6 -9.72 9.90 15.25
N LEU A 7 -8.87 10.57 16.03
CA LEU A 7 -8.33 11.89 15.67
C LEU A 7 -7.42 11.80 14.45
N LEU A 8 -6.44 10.90 14.46
CA LEU A 8 -5.50 10.72 13.34
C LEU A 8 -6.23 10.29 12.05
N GLU A 9 -7.24 9.44 12.17
CA GLU A 9 -8.12 9.06 11.07
C GLU A 9 -8.85 10.28 10.49
N THR A 10 -9.45 11.12 11.35
CA THR A 10 -10.13 12.35 10.91
C THR A 10 -9.17 13.30 10.20
N LEU A 11 -7.96 13.47 10.73
CA LEU A 11 -6.92 14.30 10.12
C LEU A 11 -6.44 13.73 8.78
N GLY A 12 -6.35 12.41 8.65
CA GLY A 12 -5.93 11.73 7.42
C GLY A 12 -7.02 11.64 6.35
N GLN A 13 -8.29 11.61 6.74
CA GLN A 13 -9.43 11.49 5.81
C GLN A 13 -9.71 12.78 5.02
N ASN A 14 -9.26 13.93 5.53
CA ASN A 14 -9.52 15.23 4.91
C ASN A 14 -8.23 16.03 4.72
N ALA A 15 -7.81 16.20 3.46
CA ALA A 15 -6.62 16.96 3.09
C ALA A 15 -6.65 18.42 3.57
N ALA A 16 -7.83 19.04 3.71
CA ALA A 16 -7.95 20.40 4.23
C ALA A 16 -7.59 20.48 5.73
N LEU A 17 -7.71 19.38 6.47
CA LEU A 17 -7.34 19.32 7.88
C LEU A 17 -5.83 19.13 8.08
N HIS A 18 -5.11 18.66 7.05
CA HIS A 18 -3.66 18.52 7.08
C HIS A 18 -2.94 19.86 7.26
N SER A 19 -3.51 20.95 6.73
CA SER A 19 -2.96 22.31 6.80
C SER A 19 -3.51 23.14 7.98
N LEU A 20 -4.20 22.51 8.93
CA LEU A 20 -4.60 23.21 10.15
C LEU A 20 -3.38 23.77 10.87
N ASP A 21 -3.51 25.01 11.32
CA ASP A 21 -2.54 25.60 12.22
C ASP A 21 -2.61 24.97 13.62
N THR A 22 -1.58 25.20 14.41
CA THR A 22 -1.44 24.65 15.76
C THR A 22 -2.59 25.08 16.68
N ALA A 23 -3.11 26.29 16.50
CA ALA A 23 -4.18 26.83 17.34
C ALA A 23 -5.54 26.16 17.06
N ALA A 24 -5.82 25.84 15.79
CA ALA A 24 -6.99 25.09 15.38
C ALA A 24 -6.89 23.64 15.84
N LEU A 25 -5.71 23.01 15.73
CA LEU A 25 -5.47 21.66 16.26
C LEU A 25 -5.66 21.57 17.78
N GLN A 26 -5.19 22.56 18.55
CA GLN A 26 -5.41 22.61 20.00
C GLN A 26 -6.89 22.64 20.38
N LYS A 27 -7.74 23.31 19.61
CA LYS A 27 -9.20 23.31 19.84
C LYS A 27 -9.82 21.93 19.63
N VAL A 28 -9.25 21.14 18.72
CA VAL A 28 -9.69 19.75 18.48
C VAL A 28 -9.24 18.83 19.63
N PHE A 29 -8.10 19.11 20.27
CA PHE A 29 -7.59 18.30 21.39
C PHE A 29 -8.28 18.59 22.72
N ASN A 30 -8.71 19.83 22.96
CA ASN A 30 -9.33 20.24 24.22
C ASN A 30 -10.50 19.35 24.70
N PRO A 31 -11.42 18.86 23.83
CA PRO A 31 -12.45 17.91 24.27
C PRO A 31 -11.95 16.47 24.42
N LEU A 32 -10.77 16.14 23.90
CA LEU A 32 -10.17 14.82 23.94
C LEU A 32 -9.22 14.75 25.13
N ASP A 33 -9.71 14.29 26.28
CA ASP A 33 -8.87 13.92 27.43
C ASP A 33 -7.86 12.84 26.98
N MET A 34 -6.67 13.33 26.59
CA MET A 34 -5.64 12.64 25.81
C MET A 34 -4.29 13.10 26.35
N ASP A 35 -3.31 12.20 26.38
CA ASP A 35 -2.00 12.46 26.99
C ASP A 35 -1.33 13.72 26.38
N VAL A 36 -0.83 14.60 27.25
CA VAL A 36 -0.16 15.84 26.88
C VAL A 36 1.04 15.59 25.98
N GLN A 37 1.79 14.51 26.20
CA GLN A 37 2.94 14.14 25.36
C GLN A 37 2.49 13.74 23.95
N VAL A 38 1.35 13.05 23.83
CA VAL A 38 0.77 12.68 22.53
C VAL A 38 0.27 13.95 21.82
N GLN A 39 -0.40 14.86 22.52
CA GLN A 39 -0.82 16.13 21.96
C GLN A 39 0.37 16.92 21.41
N GLN A 40 1.44 17.05 22.19
CA GLN A 40 2.65 17.76 21.76
C GLN A 40 3.31 17.12 20.54
N ALA A 41 3.44 15.79 20.52
CA ALA A 41 3.99 15.07 19.37
C ALA A 41 3.17 15.31 18.09
N ILE A 42 1.84 15.41 18.19
CA ILE A 42 0.99 15.75 17.04
C ILE A 42 1.15 17.23 16.64
N LEU A 43 1.20 18.17 17.58
CA LEU A 43 1.37 19.61 17.27
C LEU A 43 2.71 19.91 16.62
N SER A 44 3.79 19.28 17.09
CA SER A 44 5.14 19.44 16.53
C SER A 44 5.38 18.63 15.26
N ARG A 45 4.42 17.76 14.88
CA ARG A 45 4.57 16.75 13.82
C ARG A 45 5.78 15.85 14.05
N ASP A 46 6.10 15.55 15.31
CA ASP A 46 7.16 14.64 15.68
C ASP A 46 6.68 13.18 15.55
N HIS A 47 6.83 12.65 14.33
CA HIS A 47 6.42 11.29 14.00
C HIS A 47 7.18 10.23 14.81
N VAL A 48 8.46 10.45 15.11
CA VAL A 48 9.29 9.49 15.86
C VAL A 48 8.81 9.39 17.31
N GLN A 49 8.56 10.52 17.95
CA GLN A 49 8.01 10.56 19.30
C GLN A 49 6.60 9.99 19.34
N LEU A 50 5.75 10.34 18.36
CA LEU A 50 4.39 9.82 18.28
C LEU A 50 4.37 8.30 18.12
N GLU A 51 5.25 7.74 17.29
CA GLU A 51 5.39 6.29 17.11
C GLU A 51 5.82 5.58 18.40
N ALA A 52 6.76 6.17 19.14
CA ALA A 52 7.21 5.64 20.43
C ALA A 52 6.10 5.65 21.49
N LEU A 53 5.35 6.77 21.58
CA LEU A 53 4.23 6.93 22.53
C LEU A 53 3.07 5.98 22.22
N LEU A 54 2.76 5.76 20.94
CA LEU A 54 1.68 4.87 20.52
C LEU A 54 2.10 3.41 20.42
N GLN A 55 3.37 3.09 20.69
CA GLN A 55 3.94 1.75 20.61
C GLN A 55 3.64 1.04 19.27
N VAL A 56 3.55 1.82 18.19
CA VAL A 56 3.29 1.32 16.83
C VAL A 56 4.56 0.70 16.25
N ARG A 57 4.95 -0.46 16.77
CA ARG A 57 5.95 -1.31 16.13
C ARG A 57 5.33 -1.97 14.90
N ASN A 58 5.41 -1.29 13.77
CA ASN A 58 4.96 -1.83 12.49
C ASN A 58 6.07 -2.68 11.86
N LYS A 59 5.98 -4.01 11.97
CA LYS A 59 6.63 -4.94 11.02
C LYS A 59 5.61 -5.44 9.99
N VAL A 60 4.76 -4.55 9.49
CA VAL A 60 3.86 -4.87 8.37
C VAL A 60 4.56 -4.45 7.09
N ILE A 61 5.12 -5.43 6.38
CA ILE A 61 5.80 -5.23 5.10
C ILE A 61 4.85 -5.74 4.02
N CYS A 62 4.38 -4.84 3.16
CA CYS A 62 3.67 -5.22 1.94
C CYS A 62 4.72 -5.48 0.85
N ALA A 63 4.99 -6.75 0.55
CA ALA A 63 5.81 -7.11 -0.61
C ALA A 63 4.94 -7.10 -1.87
N ILE A 64 5.44 -6.46 -2.94
CA ILE A 64 4.87 -6.59 -4.28
C ILE A 64 5.67 -7.69 -4.97
N CYS A 65 5.06 -8.86 -5.18
CA CYS A 65 5.66 -9.92 -5.99
C CYS A 65 5.19 -9.78 -7.44
N PRO A 66 6.09 -9.82 -8.43
CA PRO A 66 5.68 -9.92 -9.83
C PRO A 66 4.88 -11.22 -10.03
N ALA A 67 3.90 -11.19 -10.93
CA ALA A 67 3.15 -12.38 -11.32
C ALA A 67 4.10 -13.39 -11.99
N GLU A 68 3.95 -14.68 -11.68
CA GLU A 68 4.63 -15.74 -12.41
C GLU A 68 4.11 -15.78 -13.85
N GLU A 69 5.00 -15.83 -14.84
CA GLU A 69 4.61 -16.02 -16.22
C GLU A 69 3.93 -17.39 -16.36
N PRO A 70 2.78 -17.48 -17.07
CA PRO A 70 2.15 -18.76 -17.32
C PRO A 70 3.12 -19.67 -18.08
N PRO A 71 3.11 -20.98 -17.82
CA PRO A 71 3.95 -21.92 -18.57
C PRO A 71 3.64 -21.77 -20.06
N GLN A 72 4.68 -21.51 -20.85
CA GLN A 72 4.55 -21.53 -22.29
C GLN A 72 4.32 -22.99 -22.71
N ASP A 73 3.17 -23.26 -23.32
CA ASP A 73 2.91 -24.53 -23.98
C ASP A 73 3.99 -24.73 -25.06
N VAL A 74 4.93 -25.64 -24.80
CA VAL A 74 5.87 -26.11 -25.81
C VAL A 74 5.07 -26.87 -26.86
N PRO A 75 5.10 -26.46 -28.15
CA PRO A 75 4.41 -27.22 -29.18
C PRO A 75 5.05 -28.61 -29.29
N GLU A 76 4.22 -29.65 -29.13
CA GLU A 76 4.59 -31.03 -29.48
C GLU A 76 4.95 -31.06 -30.97
N ASN A 77 6.22 -31.30 -31.25
CA ASN A 77 6.73 -31.46 -32.60
C ASN A 77 6.48 -32.93 -33.00
N ASP A 78 5.34 -33.19 -33.61
CA ASP A 78 4.97 -34.52 -34.11
C ASP A 78 5.63 -34.71 -35.49
N ASP A 79 6.88 -35.17 -35.46
CA ASP A 79 7.67 -35.50 -36.65
C ASP A 79 7.38 -36.96 -37.05
N GLU A 80 6.30 -37.18 -37.81
CA GLU A 80 6.07 -38.43 -38.54
C GLU A 80 6.01 -38.18 -40.06
N THR A 81 7.17 -38.38 -40.68
CA THR A 81 7.39 -38.69 -42.10
C THR A 81 6.42 -39.73 -42.66
N GLU A 82 5.82 -39.49 -43.84
CA GLU A 82 5.70 -40.52 -44.90
C GLU A 82 5.37 -39.93 -46.29
N GLU A 83 6.15 -40.35 -47.30
CA GLU A 83 6.04 -40.01 -48.73
C GLU A 83 4.81 -40.65 -49.42
N LYS A 84 4.24 -39.97 -50.44
CA LYS A 84 4.20 -40.43 -51.86
C LYS A 84 3.26 -39.62 -52.79
N SER A 85 3.81 -39.27 -53.97
CA SER A 85 3.22 -39.41 -55.32
C SER A 85 1.97 -38.55 -55.68
N SER A 86 1.82 -37.77 -56.76
CA SER A 86 2.39 -37.79 -58.12
C SER A 86 1.81 -36.65 -59.02
N VAL A 87 2.52 -36.38 -60.14
CA VAL A 87 2.08 -35.85 -61.47
C VAL A 87 2.08 -34.32 -61.75
N ALA A 88 3.18 -33.90 -62.42
CA ALA A 88 3.35 -33.22 -63.73
C ALA A 88 2.49 -32.03 -64.21
N ALA A 89 3.20 -30.97 -64.67
CA ALA A 89 3.05 -30.17 -65.91
C ALA A 89 3.79 -28.81 -65.71
N ASN A 90 4.55 -28.20 -66.62
CA ASN A 90 4.83 -28.40 -68.04
C ASN A 90 6.14 -27.69 -68.45
N PHE A 91 6.59 -28.05 -69.66
CA PHE A 91 7.67 -27.52 -70.50
C PHE A 91 7.83 -25.99 -70.55
#